data_AF-A0A4R8WFH0-F1
#
_entry.id   AF-A0A4R8WFH0-F1
#
_cell.length_a   1.000
_cell.length_b   1.000
_cell.length_c   1.000
_cell.angle_alpha   90.00
_cell.angle_beta   90.00
_cell.angle_gamma   90.00
#
_symmetry.space_group_name_H-M   'P 1'
#
loop_
_entity.id
_entity.type
_entity.pdbx_description
1 polymer ?
#
loop_
_entity_poly.entity_id
_entity_poly.type
_entity_poly.pdbx_seq_one_letter_code
_entity_poly.pdbx_strand_id
1 'polypeptide(L)' 'MTEHSTPTPGPAPSPRTPSADVSTSEPADFVSTLDAIENQPLEERAAAYVQLHDRLRDHLEGGDVPRSTDA' A
#
# COMPACT_ATOMS: atom_id res chain seq x y z
N MET A 1 -22.47 -4.98 53.95
CA MET A 1 -23.21 -5.15 52.69
C MET A 1 -22.33 -4.54 51.61
N THR A 2 -21.84 -5.36 50.69
CA THR A 2 -20.83 -4.97 49.70
C THR A 2 -21.53 -4.63 48.40
N GLU A 3 -21.60 -3.35 48.05
CA GLU A 3 -22.12 -2.88 46.77
C GLU A 3 -21.00 -2.85 45.72
N HIS A 4 -20.81 -3.95 45.00
CA HIS A 4 -20.03 -3.94 43.76
C HIS A 4 -20.98 -3.60 42.60
N SER A 5 -20.93 -2.35 42.15
CA SER A 5 -21.56 -1.93 40.89
C SER A 5 -20.77 -2.50 39.71
N THR A 6 -21.43 -3.30 38.88
CA THR A 6 -20.90 -3.81 37.61
C THR A 6 -20.94 -2.69 36.55
N PRO A 7 -19.83 -2.35 35.87
CA PRO A 7 -19.89 -1.46 34.72
C PRO A 7 -20.49 -2.20 33.52
N THR A 8 -21.50 -1.59 32.91
CA THR A 8 -22.11 -2.04 31.65
C THR A 8 -21.06 -2.02 30.53
N PRO A 9 -20.87 -3.09 29.75
CA PRO A 9 -20.04 -3.04 28.56
C PRO A 9 -20.76 -2.18 27.50
N GLY A 10 -20.20 -1.01 27.20
CA GLY A 10 -20.61 -0.22 26.03
C GLY A 10 -20.45 -1.03 24.74
N PRO A 11 -21.21 -0.73 23.68
CA PRO A 11 -21.14 -1.45 22.43
C PRO A 11 -19.69 -1.44 21.93
N ALA A 12 -19.13 -2.64 21.71
CA ALA A 12 -17.81 -2.81 21.15
C ALA A 12 -17.69 -1.96 19.88
N PRO A 13 -16.57 -1.24 19.67
CA PRO A 13 -16.34 -0.58 18.40
C PRO A 13 -16.38 -1.67 17.32
N SER A 14 -17.25 -1.50 16.32
CA SER A 14 -17.25 -2.32 15.12
C SER A 14 -15.81 -2.47 14.63
N PRO A 15 -15.37 -3.66 14.17
CA PRO A 15 -14.05 -3.78 13.58
C PRO A 15 -13.98 -2.74 12.47
N ARG A 16 -13.11 -1.73 12.64
CA ARG A 16 -12.69 -0.89 11.52
C ARG A 16 -12.16 -1.90 10.51
N THR A 17 -12.94 -2.15 9.46
CA THR A 17 -12.36 -2.66 8.23
C THR A 17 -11.14 -1.78 7.98
N PRO A 18 -9.94 -2.35 7.79
CA PRO A 18 -8.84 -1.54 7.32
C PRO A 18 -9.37 -0.93 6.02
N SER A 19 -9.64 0.38 6.03
CA SER A 19 -9.66 1.13 4.78
C SER A 19 -8.31 0.82 4.20
N ALA A 20 -8.28 -0.09 3.22
CA ALA A 20 -7.09 -0.47 2.52
C ALA A 20 -6.45 0.85 2.12
N ASP A 21 -5.35 1.13 2.79
CA ASP A 21 -4.53 2.28 2.57
C ASP A 21 -3.99 2.11 1.16
N VAL A 22 -4.74 2.59 0.17
CA VAL A 22 -4.44 2.40 -1.25
C VAL A 22 -3.16 3.15 -1.65
N SER A 23 -2.58 3.92 -0.72
CA SER A 23 -1.33 4.65 -0.91
C SER A 23 -0.09 3.88 -0.45
N THR A 24 -0.21 2.90 0.46
CA THR A 24 0.94 2.10 0.97
C THR A 24 1.18 0.82 0.17
N SER A 25 0.23 0.38 -0.67
CA SER A 25 0.39 -0.82 -1.51
C SER A 25 1.34 -0.63 -2.70
N GLU A 26 1.34 0.55 -3.32
CA GLU A 26 2.14 0.83 -4.53
C GLU A 26 3.65 0.54 -4.39
N PRO A 27 4.37 1.01 -3.34
CA PRO A 27 5.79 0.67 -3.19
C PRO A 27 6.02 -0.82 -2.95
N ALA A 28 5.11 -1.51 -2.26
CA ALA A 28 5.21 -2.95 -2.05
C ALA A 28 5.02 -3.73 -3.36
N ASP A 29 4.17 -3.24 -4.27
CA ASP A 29 3.93 -3.85 -5.58
C ASP A 29 5.14 -3.75 -6.50
N PHE A 30 5.87 -2.63 -6.48
CA PHE A 30 7.13 -2.49 -7.23
C PHE A 30 8.20 -3.45 -6.71
N VAL A 31 8.33 -3.58 -5.37
CA VAL A 31 9.29 -4.51 -4.76
C VAL A 31 8.93 -5.97 -5.06
N SER A 32 7.64 -6.33 -4.98
CA SER A 32 7.19 -7.68 -5.32
C SER A 32 7.39 -8.00 -6.81
N THR A 33 7.19 -7.02 -7.69
CA THR A 33 7.48 -7.17 -9.13
C THR A 33 8.97 -7.37 -9.38
N LEU A 34 9.84 -6.65 -8.67
CA LEU A 34 11.29 -6.80 -8.78
C LEU A 34 11.75 -8.19 -8.34
N ASP A 35 11.21 -8.72 -7.24
CA ASP A 35 11.49 -10.10 -6.80
C ASP A 35 11.07 -11.13 -7.87
N ALA A 36 9.91 -10.94 -8.50
CA ALA A 36 9.47 -11.81 -9.59
C ALA A 36 10.41 -11.77 -10.81
N ILE A 37 10.98 -10.60 -11.15
CA ILE A 37 11.96 -10.46 -12.24
C ILE A 37 13.26 -11.19 -11.89
N GLU A 38 13.73 -11.08 -10.65
CA GLU A 38 14.95 -11.77 -10.21
C GLU A 38 14.83 -13.30 -10.20
N ASN A 39 13.61 -13.84 -10.31
CA ASN A 39 13.37 -15.27 -10.46
C ASN A 39 13.29 -15.73 -11.93
N GLN A 40 13.36 -14.82 -12.91
CA GLN A 40 13.32 -15.14 -14.34
C GLN A 40 14.69 -15.57 -14.90
N PRO A 41 14.73 -16.24 -16.08
CA PRO A 41 15.96 -16.48 -16.84
C PRO A 41 16.71 -15.17 -17.14
N LEU A 42 18.04 -15.24 -17.19
CA LEU A 42 18.90 -14.05 -17.33
C LEU A 42 18.59 -13.25 -18.60
N GLU A 43 18.30 -13.96 -19.70
CA GLU A 43 17.97 -13.38 -21.00
C GLU A 43 16.68 -12.54 -20.99
N GLU A 44 15.76 -12.81 -20.07
CA GLU A 44 14.47 -12.13 -19.96
C GLU A 44 14.53 -10.91 -19.01
N ARG A 45 15.44 -10.93 -18.03
CA ARG A 45 15.52 -9.89 -16.98
C ARG A 45 15.72 -8.49 -17.52
N ALA A 46 16.60 -8.33 -18.52
CA ALA A 46 16.91 -7.00 -19.06
C ALA A 46 15.66 -6.31 -19.63
N ALA A 47 14.86 -7.04 -20.40
CA ALA A 47 13.61 -6.53 -20.96
C ALA A 47 12.55 -6.25 -19.88
N ALA A 48 12.48 -7.11 -18.86
CA ALA A 48 11.57 -6.91 -17.74
C ALA A 48 11.95 -5.68 -16.89
N TYR A 49 13.24 -5.42 -16.68
CA TYR A 49 13.72 -4.25 -15.96
C TYR A 49 13.43 -2.94 -16.67
N VAL A 50 13.55 -2.91 -18.00
CA VAL A 50 13.18 -1.72 -18.78
C VAL A 50 11.70 -1.38 -18.57
N GLN A 51 10.82 -2.39 -18.62
CA GLN A 51 9.39 -2.19 -18.39
C GLN A 51 9.08 -1.74 -16.96
N LEU A 52 9.74 -2.32 -15.95
CA LEU A 52 9.59 -1.89 -14.56
C LEU A 52 10.05 -0.44 -14.37
N HIS A 53 11.17 -0.06 -15.00
CA HIS A 53 11.69 1.30 -14.94
C HIS A 53 10.74 2.29 -15.63
N ASP A 54 10.21 1.98 -16.80
CA ASP A 54 9.24 2.83 -17.49
C ASP A 54 8.00 3.04 -16.62
N ARG A 55 7.47 1.98 -16.01
CA ARG A 55 6.34 2.08 -15.07
C ARG A 55 6.65 2.98 -13.87
N LEU A 56 7.85 2.86 -13.29
CA LEU A 56 8.28 3.70 -12.17
C LEU A 56 8.43 5.17 -12.61
N ARG A 57 9.02 5.42 -13.78
CA ARG A 57 9.12 6.76 -14.35
C ARG A 57 7.74 7.38 -14.51
N ASP A 58 6.81 6.68 -15.16
CA ASP A 58 5.47 7.17 -15.41
C ASP A 58 4.71 7.44 -14.09
N HIS A 59 4.94 6.61 -13.06
CA HIS A 59 4.39 6.85 -11.72
C HIS A 59 4.95 8.11 -11.06
N LEU A 60 6.26 8.35 -11.17
CA LEU A 60 6.89 9.53 -10.59
C LEU A 60 6.54 10.81 -11.35
N GLU A 61 6.48 10.74 -12.69
CA GLU A 61 6.08 11.86 -13.55
C GLU A 61 4.58 12.17 -13.42
N GLY A 62 3.73 11.16 -13.24
CA GLY A 62 2.30 11.31 -13.00
C GLY A 62 1.93 11.63 -11.54
N GLY A 63 2.85 11.38 -10.60
CA GLY A 63 2.70 11.68 -9.17
C GLY A 63 3.07 13.11 -8.77
N ASP A 64 3.76 13.85 -9.65
CA ASP A 64 4.11 15.28 -9.48
C ASP A 64 2.97 16.24 -9.89
N VAL A 65 1.71 15.79 -9.85
CA VAL A 65 0.59 16.74 -9.85
C VAL A 65 0.52 17.31 -8.43
N PRO A 66 0.76 18.63 -8.23
CA PRO A 66 0.51 19.21 -6.94
C PRO A 66 -0.96 18.94 -6.62
N ARG A 67 -1.22 18.16 -5.56
CA ARG A 67 -2.50 18.29 -4.87
C ARG A 67 -2.55 19.77 -4.52
N SER A 68 -3.35 20.53 -5.27
CA SER A 68 -3.81 21.83 -4.81
C SER A 68 -4.38 21.56 -3.44
N THR A 69 -3.56 21.84 -2.42
CA THR A 69 -4.00 21.94 -1.05
C THR A 69 -4.98 23.09 -1.08
N ASP A 70 -6.25 22.71 -1.15
CA ASP A 70 -7.44 23.55 -1.15
C ASP A 70 -7.24 24.70 -0.15
N ALA A 71 -7.45 25.92 -0.64
CA ALA A 71 -7.25 27.18 0.06
C ALA A 71 -8.50 27.60 0.86
#